data_AF-A0A5P9P2E3-F1
#
_entry.id   AF-A0A5P9P2E3-F1
#
_cell.length_a   1.000
_cell.length_b   1.000
_cell.length_c   1.000
_cell.angle_alpha   90.00
_cell.angle_beta   90.00
_cell.angle_gamma   90.00
#
_symmetry.space_group_name_H-M   'P 1'
#
loop_
_entity.id
_entity.type
_entity.pdbx_description
1 polymer ?
#
loop_
_entity_poly.entity_id
_entity_poly.type
_entity_poly.pdbx_seq_one_letter_code
_entity_poly.pdbx_strand_id
1 'polypeptide(L)' 'MTDEVSLQWTPRHGPPRKLVFEPQPNKEYPWARIELEHCDSQWREVGIEYLTELTVTTNDNPETDRHHSQLTGGEVDE' A
#
# COMPACT_ATOMS: atom_id res chain seq x y z
N MET A 1 9.65 -20.50 -7.55
CA MET A 1 8.79 -19.85 -6.56
C MET A 1 8.97 -18.37 -6.78
N THR A 2 7.88 -17.63 -6.98
CA THR A 2 7.99 -16.17 -7.08
C THR A 2 8.26 -15.64 -5.68
N ASP A 3 9.11 -14.64 -5.53
CA ASP A 3 9.36 -14.03 -4.23
C ASP A 3 8.15 -13.18 -3.81
N GLU A 4 7.95 -13.01 -2.50
CA GLU A 4 6.94 -12.09 -1.99
C GLU A 4 7.25 -10.65 -2.41
N VAL A 5 6.20 -9.87 -2.68
CA VAL A 5 6.32 -8.43 -2.93
C VAL A 5 5.65 -7.70 -1.78
N SER A 6 6.28 -6.66 -1.24
CA SER A 6 5.63 -5.84 -0.21
C SER A 6 5.77 -4.34 -0.44
N LEU A 7 4.72 -3.61 -0.04
CA LEU A 7 4.67 -2.16 -0.04
C LEU A 7 4.39 -1.69 1.39
N GLN A 8 5.23 -0.81 1.91
CA GLN A 8 5.03 -0.20 3.22
C GLN A 8 4.88 1.30 3.08
N TRP A 9 3.93 1.88 3.80
CA TRP A 9 3.72 3.32 3.85
C TRP A 9 3.22 3.74 5.23
N THR A 10 3.27 5.03 5.52
CA THR A 10 2.64 5.60 6.73
C THR A 10 1.64 6.66 6.29
N PRO A 11 0.32 6.44 6.49
CA PRO A 11 -0.68 7.44 6.19
C PRO A 11 -0.49 8.69 7.07
N ARG A 12 -0.88 9.86 6.57
CA ARG A 12 -0.77 11.14 7.32
C ARG A 12 -1.49 11.11 8.66
N HIS A 13 -2.62 10.40 8.71
CA HIS A 13 -3.46 10.24 9.91
C HIS A 13 -3.74 8.75 10.11
N GLY A 14 -2.80 8.03 10.71
CA GLY A 14 -2.98 6.62 11.05
C GLY A 14 -1.67 5.90 11.35
N PRO A 15 -1.76 4.63 11.79
CA PRO A 15 -0.59 3.80 12.00
C PRO A 15 0.07 3.42 10.66
N PRO A 16 1.37 3.07 10.67
CA PRO A 16 2.04 2.47 9.52
C PRO A 16 1.26 1.26 8.96
N ARG A 17 1.27 1.14 7.63
CA ARG A 17 0.56 0.11 6.87
C ARG A 17 1.54 -0.64 5.98
N LYS A 18 1.25 -1.93 5.75
CA LYS A 18 2.00 -2.78 4.84
C LYS A 18 1.03 -3.63 4.02
N LEU A 19 1.28 -3.78 2.72
CA LEU A 19 0.67 -4.78 1.86
C LEU A 19 1.72 -5.84 1.56
N VAL A 20 1.36 -7.10 1.67
CA VAL A 20 2.18 -8.24 1.24
C VAL A 20 1.42 -8.99 0.16
N PHE A 21 2.09 -9.28 -0.95
CA PHE A 21 1.59 -10.12 -2.02
C PHE A 21 2.34 -11.45 -1.96
N GLU A 22 1.65 -12.47 -1.43
CA GLU A 22 2.22 -13.80 -1.24
C GLU A 22 1.77 -14.74 -2.35
N PRO A 23 2.70 -15.41 -3.06
CA PRO A 23 2.35 -16.44 -4.04
C PRO A 23 1.66 -17.62 -3.37
N GLN A 24 0.58 -18.08 -3.98
CA GLN A 24 -0.24 -19.18 -3.48
C GLN A 24 -0.03 -20.45 -4.32
N PRO A 25 -0.23 -21.64 -3.74
CA PRO A 25 -0.17 -22.89 -4.49
C PRO A 25 -1.40 -23.10 -5.41
N ASN A 26 -2.46 -22.30 -5.23
CA ASN A 26 -3.69 -22.39 -6.01
C ASN A 26 -3.50 -21.76 -7.40
N LYS A 27 -3.89 -22.47 -8.47
CA LYS A 27 -3.80 -21.96 -9.85
C LYS A 27 -4.90 -20.96 -10.22
N GLU A 28 -6.05 -21.03 -9.56
CA GLU A 28 -7.15 -20.07 -9.78
C GLU A 28 -6.85 -18.73 -9.13
N TYR A 29 -6.27 -18.77 -7.91
CA TYR A 29 -5.82 -17.58 -7.19
C TYR A 29 -4.34 -17.74 -6.82
N PRO A 30 -3.41 -17.46 -7.75
CA PRO A 30 -1.98 -17.64 -7.52
C PRO A 30 -1.37 -16.60 -6.57
N TRP A 31 -2.16 -15.66 -6.04
CA TRP A 31 -1.70 -14.60 -5.15
C TRP A 31 -2.67 -14.36 -3.99
N ALA A 32 -2.13 -13.95 -2.84
CA ALA A 32 -2.89 -13.36 -1.75
C ALA A 32 -2.34 -11.96 -1.43
N ARG A 33 -3.20 -10.96 -1.41
CA ARG A 33 -2.91 -9.62 -0.88
C ARG A 33 -3.30 -9.58 0.59
N ILE A 34 -2.32 -9.44 1.46
CA ILE A 34 -2.49 -9.36 2.91
C ILE A 34 -2.26 -7.92 3.34
N GLU A 35 -3.24 -7.34 4.04
CA GLU A 35 -3.15 -6.00 4.61
C GLU A 35 -2.73 -6.09 6.07
N LEU A 36 -1.69 -5.34 6.41
CA LEU A 36 -1.12 -5.29 7.75
C LEU A 36 -1.17 -3.85 8.30
N GLU A 37 -1.52 -3.75 9.58
CA GLU A 37 -1.44 -2.53 10.37
C GLU A 37 -0.40 -2.69 11.48
N HIS A 38 0.41 -1.66 11.72
CA HIS A 38 1.36 -1.67 12.82
C HIS A 38 0.70 -1.18 14.12
N CYS A 39 0.41 -2.11 15.04
CA CYS A 39 -0.17 -1.85 16.35
C CYS A 39 0.81 -2.27 17.45
N ASP A 40 1.08 -1.44 18.45
CA ASP A 40 1.83 -1.82 19.66
C ASP A 40 3.13 -2.60 19.42
N SER A 41 3.92 -2.19 18.42
CA SER A 41 5.21 -2.80 18.02
C SER A 41 5.10 -4.12 17.23
N GLN A 42 3.93 -4.49 16.74
CA GLN A 42 3.72 -5.66 15.90
C GLN A 42 2.88 -5.33 14.67
N TRP A 43 3.13 -6.06 13.58
CA TRP A 43 2.26 -6.04 12.42
C TRP A 43 1.09 -7.00 12.66
N ARG A 44 -0.12 -6.51 12.43
CA ARG A 44 -1.36 -7.26 12.59
C ARG A 44 -2.07 -7.35 11.25
N GLU A 45 -2.49 -8.55 10.86
CA GLU A 45 -3.37 -8.74 9.71
C GLU A 45 -4.73 -8.10 9.98
N VAL A 46 -5.17 -7.27 9.05
CA VAL A 46 -6.45 -6.57 9.07
C VAL A 46 -7.30 -6.85 7.84
N GLY A 47 -6.77 -7.60 6.87
CA GLY A 47 -7.50 -8.05 5.69
C GLY A 47 -6.69 -8.98 4.81
N ILE A 48 -7.39 -9.83 4.06
CA ILE A 48 -6.80 -10.73 3.05
C ILE A 48 -7.73 -10.82 1.84
N GLU A 49 -7.15 -10.79 0.65
CA GLU A 49 -7.85 -10.95 -0.62
C GLU A 49 -7.05 -11.89 -1.55
N TYR A 50 -7.73 -12.86 -2.16
CA TYR A 50 -7.11 -13.79 -3.11
C TYR A 50 -7.26 -13.26 -4.53
N LEU A 51 -6.15 -13.19 -5.26
CA LEU A 51 -6.07 -12.53 -6.56
C LEU A 51 -5.70 -13.54 -7.65
N THR A 52 -6.34 -13.41 -8.80
CA THR A 52 -6.06 -14.21 -10.01
C THR A 52 -4.76 -13.77 -10.69
N GLU A 53 -4.39 -12.49 -10.56
CA GLU A 53 -3.21 -11.88 -11.15
C GLU A 53 -2.67 -10.72 -10.30
N LEU A 54 -1.40 -10.38 -10.51
CA LEU A 54 -0.74 -9.22 -9.90
C LEU A 54 -0.02 -8.42 -10.99
N THR A 55 -0.42 -7.16 -11.16
CA THR A 55 0.21 -6.22 -12.10
C THR A 55 0.72 -5.00 -11.36
N VAL A 56 1.97 -4.63 -11.57
CA VAL A 56 2.56 -3.40 -11.03
C VAL A 56 2.83 -2.45 -12.19
N THR A 57 2.18 -1.29 -12.19
CA THR A 57 2.40 -0.23 -13.18
C THR A 57 3.15 0.92 -12.54
N THR A 58 4.26 1.33 -13.15
CA THR A 58 4.97 2.57 -12.81
C THR A 58 4.63 3.60 -13.88
N ASN A 59 3.95 4.68 -13.50
CA ASN A 59 3.77 5.83 -14.40
C ASN A 59 4.96 6.78 -14.20
N ASP A 60 5.88 6.82 -15.16
CA ASP A 60 6.99 7.79 -15.19
C ASP A 60 6.54 9.19 -15.65
N ASN A 61 5.29 9.60 -15.35
CA ASN A 61 4.80 10.90 -15.75
C ASN A 61 5.06 11.96 -14.65
N PRO A 62 6.06 12.86 -14.82
CA PRO A 62 6.45 13.85 -13.82
C PRO A 62 5.37 14.91 -13.54
N GLU A 63 4.29 14.96 -14.32
CA GLU A 63 3.18 15.90 -14.10
C GLU A 63 2.29 15.49 -12.91
N THR A 64 2.26 14.20 -12.56
CA THR A 64 1.40 13.68 -11.47
C THR A 64 1.97 14.00 -10.08
N ASP A 65 3.29 14.10 -9.93
CA ASP A 65 3.96 14.42 -8.66
C ASP A 65 3.76 15.87 -8.21
N ARG A 66 3.36 16.77 -9.11
CA ARG A 66 3.19 18.20 -8.80
C ARG A 66 1.88 18.54 -8.07
N HIS A 67 0.90 17.63 -8.05
CA HIS A 67 -0.39 17.90 -7.41
C HIS A 67 -0.40 17.65 -5.89
N HIS A 68 0.62 17.02 -5.31
CA HIS A 68 0.69 16.77 -3.86
C HIS A 68 1.24 17.93 -3.01
N SER A 69 1.66 19.04 -3.62
CA SER A 69 2.30 20.16 -2.91
C SER A 69 1.42 21.40 -2.67
N GLN A 70 0.09 21.32 -2.87
CA GLN A 70 -0.82 22.40 -2.45
C GLN A 70 -1.68 21.97 -1.25
N LEU A 71 -1.03 21.82 -0.10
CA LEU A 71 -1.66 22.22 1.15
C LEU A 71 -1.58 23.74 1.19
N THR A 72 -2.66 24.43 0.82
CA THR A 72 -2.82 25.85 1.10
C THR A 72 -2.89 26.05 2.62
N GLY A 73 -1.72 26.23 3.23
CA GLY A 73 -1.58 26.97 4.47
C GLY A 73 -1.73 28.45 4.15
N GLY A 74 -2.90 29.00 4.45
CA GLY A 74 -3.10 30.45 4.55
C GLY A 74 -3.26 30.80 6.02
N GLU A 75 -2.25 31.47 6.59
CA GLU A 75 -2.29 32.09 7.91
C GLU A 75 -3.16 33.35 7.92
N VAL A 76 -3.99 33.47 8.97
CA VAL A 76 -4.21 34.62 9.90
C VAL A 76 -4.82 35.96 9.41
N ASP A 77 -5.76 36.41 10.26
CA ASP A 77 -6.32 37.74 10.59
C ASP A 77 -7.31 38.47 9.67
N GLU A 78 -8.53 38.66 10.19
CA GLU A 78 -9.07 39.99 10.53
C GLU A 78 -9.84 39.94 11.87
#